data_AF-A0A2T9XYX2-F1
#
_entry.id   AF-A0A2T9XYX2-F1
#
_cell.length_a   1.000
_cell.length_b   1.000
_cell.length_c   1.000
_cell.angle_alpha   90.00
_cell.angle_beta   90.00
_cell.angle_gamma   90.00
#
_symmetry.space_group_name_H-M   'P 1'
#
loop_
_entity.id
_entity.type
_entity.pdbx_description
1 polymer ?
#
loop_
_entity_poly.entity_id
_entity_poly.type
_entity_poly.pdbx_seq_one_letter_code
_entity_poly.pdbx_strand_id
1 'polypeptide(L)'
;MTRPDPSPWGERLPFGTLCGEYQSEYSGWIHDLSFSPDGNTLAFVCMICFFAFLPLYSIIDIYLKCTLAHDSILSICNPEDHSVSSIKTTQLPYKCVLWMPDGRLVVSGYNDLPGIYSLSQDSWQYKALVDRAGSSKRKTSLAASADSKSNVFNMFRNMDSRMTAMRNLEEEEEQPQEDLHGTIA
;
A
#
# COMPACT_ATOMS: atom_id res chain seq x y z
N MET A 1 -18.92 -2.63 -37.56
CA MET A 1 -18.51 -3.27 -36.30
C MET A 1 -18.16 -4.71 -36.62
N THR A 2 -16.88 -5.06 -36.62
CA THR A 2 -16.41 -6.44 -36.80
C THR A 2 -16.77 -7.25 -35.55
N ARG A 3 -16.99 -8.56 -35.71
CA ARG A 3 -17.18 -9.48 -34.58
C ARG A 3 -15.94 -9.38 -33.68
N PRO A 4 -16.11 -9.27 -32.34
CA PRO A 4 -14.96 -9.32 -31.44
C PRO A 4 -14.23 -10.66 -31.59
N ASP A 5 -12.92 -10.64 -31.37
CA ASP A 5 -12.09 -11.85 -31.39
C ASP A 5 -12.62 -12.88 -30.37
N PRO A 6 -12.48 -14.18 -30.66
CA PRO A 6 -12.89 -15.22 -29.73
C PRO A 6 -12.12 -15.07 -28.42
N SER A 7 -12.84 -15.09 -27.29
CA SER A 7 -12.24 -15.07 -25.96
C SER A 7 -12.08 -16.51 -25.45
N PRO A 8 -11.13 -16.77 -24.54
CA PRO A 8 -10.94 -18.10 -23.95
C PRO A 8 -12.14 -18.53 -23.09
N TRP A 9 -13.07 -17.62 -22.82
CA TRP A 9 -14.33 -17.87 -22.13
C TRP A 9 -15.43 -18.45 -23.04
N GLY A 10 -15.24 -18.39 -24.36
CA GLY A 10 -16.14 -18.98 -25.35
C GLY A 10 -16.56 -18.02 -26.47
N GLU A 11 -16.92 -18.58 -27.63
CA GLU A 11 -17.18 -17.80 -28.85
C GLU A 11 -18.63 -17.34 -29.03
N ARG A 12 -19.56 -17.92 -28.25
CA ARG A 12 -21.00 -17.67 -28.37
C ARG A 12 -21.69 -18.07 -27.06
N LEU A 13 -21.81 -17.10 -26.15
CA LEU A 13 -22.36 -17.29 -24.82
C LEU A 13 -23.77 -16.68 -24.77
N PRO A 14 -24.85 -17.47 -24.96
CA PRO A 14 -26.20 -17.03 -24.60
C PRO A 14 -26.23 -16.50 -23.18
N PHE A 15 -27.11 -15.53 -22.91
CA PHE A 15 -27.28 -15.01 -21.57
C PHE A 15 -27.56 -16.13 -20.56
N GLY A 16 -26.86 -16.12 -19.43
CA GLY A 16 -26.95 -17.16 -18.41
C GLY A 16 -26.04 -18.37 -18.62
N THR A 17 -25.20 -18.38 -19.66
CA THR A 17 -24.18 -19.44 -19.85
C THR A 17 -23.06 -19.29 -18.82
N LEU A 18 -22.85 -20.32 -18.00
CA LEU A 18 -21.70 -20.40 -17.11
C LEU A 18 -20.43 -20.58 -17.95
N CYS A 19 -19.51 -19.61 -17.88
CA CYS A 19 -18.26 -19.62 -18.64
C CYS A 19 -17.13 -20.39 -17.94
N GLY A 20 -17.24 -20.57 -16.62
CA GLY A 20 -16.30 -21.31 -15.81
C GLY A 20 -16.62 -21.19 -14.33
N GLU A 21 -16.19 -22.19 -13.56
CA GLU A 21 -16.29 -22.22 -12.11
C GLU A 21 -14.88 -22.38 -11.54
N TYR A 22 -14.46 -21.44 -10.70
CA TYR A 22 -13.13 -21.44 -10.10
C TYR A 22 -13.29 -21.32 -8.59
N GLN A 23 -12.60 -22.20 -7.87
CA GLN A 23 -12.61 -22.22 -6.43
C GLN A 23 -11.23 -21.79 -5.90
N SER A 24 -11.22 -20.93 -4.90
CA SER A 24 -10.01 -20.69 -4.10
C SER A 24 -9.68 -21.93 -3.29
N GLU A 25 -8.41 -22.31 -3.25
CA GLU A 25 -7.92 -23.45 -2.46
C GLU A 25 -8.34 -23.41 -0.98
N TYR A 26 -8.60 -22.22 -0.44
CA TYR A 26 -8.86 -22.02 0.99
C TYR A 26 -10.31 -21.66 1.32
N SER A 27 -11.24 -21.74 0.35
CA SER A 27 -12.69 -21.54 0.56
C SER A 27 -13.05 -20.29 1.38
N GLY A 28 -12.56 -19.13 0.91
CA GLY A 28 -12.78 -17.83 1.53
C GLY A 28 -13.88 -16.99 0.88
N TRP A 29 -14.26 -15.89 1.52
CA TRP A 29 -15.14 -14.89 0.90
C TRP A 29 -14.34 -14.04 -0.08
N ILE A 30 -14.88 -13.88 -1.30
CA ILE A 30 -14.30 -13.01 -2.32
C ILE A 30 -14.63 -11.57 -1.96
N HIS A 31 -13.61 -10.73 -1.87
CA HIS A 31 -13.78 -9.30 -1.61
C HIS A 31 -13.89 -8.48 -2.89
N ASP A 32 -13.10 -8.84 -3.89
CA ASP A 32 -13.02 -8.12 -5.16
C ASP A 32 -12.42 -9.00 -6.26
N LEU A 33 -12.68 -8.62 -7.51
CA LEU A 33 -12.22 -9.31 -8.71
C LEU A 33 -11.92 -8.32 -9.83
N SER A 34 -10.90 -8.62 -10.64
CA SER A 34 -10.51 -7.82 -11.80
C SER A 34 -10.09 -8.73 -12.94
N PHE A 35 -10.63 -8.47 -14.12
CA PHE A 35 -10.11 -9.06 -15.35
C PHE A 35 -8.78 -8.42 -15.75
N SER A 36 -7.96 -9.18 -16.46
CA SER A 36 -6.82 -8.65 -17.17
C SER A 36 -7.25 -7.68 -18.27
N PRO A 37 -6.38 -6.75 -18.72
CA PRO A 37 -6.73 -5.76 -19.73
C PRO A 37 -7.18 -6.35 -21.07
N ASP A 38 -6.69 -7.54 -21.41
CA ASP A 38 -7.09 -8.32 -22.58
C ASP A 38 -8.35 -9.17 -22.34
N GLY A 39 -8.84 -9.24 -21.10
CA GLY A 39 -10.03 -9.97 -20.70
C GLY A 39 -9.85 -11.50 -20.63
N ASN A 40 -8.64 -12.01 -20.81
CA ASN A 40 -8.38 -13.44 -20.92
C ASN A 40 -8.14 -14.12 -19.58
N THR A 41 -7.77 -13.38 -18.55
CA THR A 41 -7.47 -13.89 -17.21
C THR A 41 -8.30 -13.14 -16.18
N LEU A 42 -8.63 -13.80 -15.07
CA LEU A 42 -9.36 -13.19 -13.97
C LEU A 42 -8.54 -13.32 -12.68
N ALA A 43 -8.37 -12.22 -11.96
CA ALA A 43 -7.79 -12.21 -10.62
C ALA A 43 -8.87 -11.89 -9.60
N PHE A 44 -8.80 -12.52 -8.44
CA PHE A 44 -9.69 -12.24 -7.33
C PHE A 44 -8.96 -12.37 -6.00
N VAL A 45 -9.41 -11.59 -5.02
CA VAL A 45 -8.88 -11.61 -3.66
C VAL A 45 -9.90 -12.21 -2.72
N CYS A 46 -9.43 -13.10 -1.84
CA CYS A 46 -10.26 -13.71 -0.82
C CYS A 46 -9.60 -13.69 0.55
N MET A 47 -10.43 -13.60 1.58
CA MET A 47 -10.02 -13.74 2.98
C MET A 47 -10.41 -15.12 3.49
N ILE A 48 -9.47 -15.79 4.16
CA ILE A 48 -9.77 -17.06 4.83
C ILE A 48 -10.74 -16.80 5.99
N CYS A 49 -11.86 -17.51 6.01
CA CYS A 49 -12.69 -17.58 7.19
C CYS A 49 -12.20 -18.75 8.04
N PHE A 50 -11.36 -18.46 9.05
CA PHE A 50 -10.78 -19.50 9.91
C PHE A 50 -11.84 -20.26 10.75
N PHE A 51 -13.11 -19.84 10.71
CA PHE A 51 -14.21 -20.49 11.42
C PHE A 51 -14.76 -21.76 10.76
N ALA A 52 -14.34 -22.11 9.53
CA ALA A 52 -14.96 -23.20 8.81
C ALA A 52 -14.50 -24.62 9.22
N PHE A 53 -13.42 -24.78 10.00
CA PHE A 53 -12.77 -26.10 10.12
C PHE A 53 -12.17 -26.49 11.48
N LEU A 54 -12.68 -25.99 12.61
CA LEU A 54 -12.23 -26.48 13.92
C LEU A 54 -13.35 -27.23 14.67
N PRO A 55 -13.27 -28.57 14.78
CA PRO A 55 -14.03 -29.30 15.77
C PRO A 55 -13.50 -28.93 17.15
N LEU A 56 -14.34 -28.28 17.96
CA LEU A 56 -14.26 -28.26 19.42
C LEU A 56 -12.93 -27.81 20.08
N TYR A 57 -12.25 -26.78 19.57
CA TYR A 57 -11.22 -26.09 20.37
C TYR A 57 -11.83 -24.90 21.13
N SER A 58 -11.50 -24.83 22.42
CA SER A 58 -12.00 -23.90 23.43
C SER A 58 -12.13 -22.45 22.93
N ILE A 59 -13.19 -21.76 23.36
CA ILE A 59 -13.53 -20.35 23.06
C ILE A 59 -12.33 -19.38 23.21
N ILE A 60 -11.34 -19.75 24.03
CA ILE A 60 -10.14 -18.96 24.31
C ILE A 60 -9.13 -19.02 23.14
N ASP A 61 -8.99 -20.15 22.44
CA ASP A 61 -8.10 -20.27 21.26
C ASP A 61 -8.70 -19.58 20.03
N ILE A 62 -10.03 -19.52 19.94
CA ILE A 62 -10.77 -18.80 18.91
C ILE A 62 -10.47 -17.31 18.99
N TYR A 63 -10.48 -16.72 20.19
CA TYR A 63 -10.20 -15.29 20.36
C TYR A 63 -8.74 -14.92 20.08
N LEU A 64 -7.78 -15.82 20.39
CA LEU A 64 -6.35 -15.55 20.21
C LEU A 64 -5.85 -15.78 18.77
N LYS A 65 -6.52 -16.65 17.98
CA LYS A 65 -6.23 -16.81 16.54
C LYS A 65 -7.08 -15.93 15.63
N CYS A 66 -8.33 -15.62 15.98
CA CYS A 66 -9.18 -14.71 15.20
C CYS A 66 -8.67 -13.26 15.18
N THR A 67 -7.87 -12.86 16.17
CA THR A 67 -7.22 -11.54 16.22
C THR A 67 -5.89 -11.48 15.47
N LEU A 68 -5.35 -12.62 14.99
CA LEU A 68 -4.00 -12.71 14.39
C LEU A 68 -3.94 -13.42 13.03
N ALA A 69 -4.98 -14.17 12.63
CA ALA A 69 -5.02 -14.86 11.34
C ALA A 69 -5.54 -13.91 10.24
N HIS A 70 -4.63 -13.10 9.72
CA HIS A 70 -4.92 -12.07 8.73
C HIS A 70 -4.36 -12.43 7.34
N ASP A 71 -4.29 -13.71 7.00
CA ASP A 71 -3.75 -14.16 5.71
C ASP A 71 -4.76 -13.85 4.59
N SER A 72 -4.38 -13.02 3.61
CA SER A 72 -5.13 -12.96 2.34
C SER A 72 -4.52 -13.86 1.29
N ILE A 73 -5.37 -14.29 0.38
CA ILE A 73 -4.97 -15.02 -0.82
C ILE A 73 -5.35 -14.18 -2.03
N LEU A 74 -4.38 -14.02 -2.92
CA LEU A 74 -4.60 -13.52 -4.28
C LEU A 74 -4.62 -14.73 -5.21
N SER A 75 -5.76 -14.99 -5.84
CA SER A 75 -5.92 -16.08 -6.78
C SER A 75 -6.06 -15.53 -8.19
N ILE A 76 -5.36 -16.15 -9.13
CA ILE A 76 -5.42 -15.84 -10.55
C ILE A 76 -5.93 -17.09 -11.26
N CYS A 77 -7.03 -16.97 -12.00
CA CYS A 77 -7.58 -18.06 -12.80
C CYS A 77 -7.39 -17.81 -14.29
N ASN A 78 -6.80 -18.82 -14.94
CA ASN A 78 -6.65 -18.88 -16.38
C ASN A 78 -7.74 -19.80 -16.94
N PRO A 79 -8.68 -19.28 -17.75
CA PRO A 79 -9.73 -20.09 -18.36
C PRO A 79 -9.24 -21.05 -19.42
N GLU A 80 -8.12 -20.75 -20.09
CA GLU A 80 -7.55 -21.60 -21.14
C GLU A 80 -7.06 -22.94 -20.59
N ASP A 81 -6.37 -22.89 -19.43
CA ASP A 81 -5.84 -24.08 -18.74
C ASP A 81 -6.82 -24.64 -17.68
N HIS A 82 -7.95 -23.96 -17.45
CA HIS A 82 -8.84 -24.18 -16.31
C HIS A 82 -8.10 -24.28 -14.96
N SER A 83 -7.02 -23.52 -14.81
CA SER A 83 -6.13 -23.57 -13.66
C SER A 83 -6.28 -22.35 -12.75
N VAL A 84 -6.10 -22.54 -11.45
CA VAL A 84 -6.11 -21.47 -10.44
C VAL A 84 -4.77 -21.46 -9.73
N SER A 85 -4.06 -20.34 -9.82
CA SER A 85 -2.82 -20.09 -9.09
C SER A 85 -3.12 -19.24 -7.86
N SER A 86 -2.97 -19.82 -6.67
CA SER A 86 -3.24 -19.11 -5.40
C SER A 86 -1.95 -18.68 -4.72
N ILE A 87 -1.85 -17.40 -4.39
CA ILE A 87 -0.71 -16.81 -3.69
C ILE A 87 -1.15 -16.48 -2.28
N LYS A 88 -0.64 -17.23 -1.31
CA LYS A 88 -0.83 -16.90 0.10
C LYS A 88 0.07 -15.73 0.49
N THR A 89 -0.51 -14.76 1.17
CA THR A 89 0.20 -13.53 1.56
C THR A 89 0.32 -13.49 3.08
N THR A 90 1.45 -12.95 3.56
CA THR A 90 1.69 -12.73 4.99
C THR A 90 1.24 -11.33 5.45
N GLN A 91 0.56 -10.60 4.57
CA GLN A 91 0.08 -9.24 4.81
C GLN A 91 -1.39 -9.27 5.23
N LEU A 92 -1.83 -8.23 5.94
CA LEU A 92 -3.24 -8.05 6.27
C LEU A 92 -4.10 -8.15 4.98
N PRO A 93 -5.36 -8.58 5.06
CA PRO A 93 -6.13 -8.91 3.89
C PRO A 93 -6.27 -7.76 2.91
N TYR A 94 -6.09 -8.11 1.64
CA TYR A 94 -6.49 -7.26 0.55
C TYR A 94 -8.01 -7.24 0.43
N LYS A 95 -8.55 -6.05 0.19
CA LYS A 95 -9.98 -5.84 -0.09
C LYS A 95 -10.24 -5.61 -1.56
N CYS A 96 -9.23 -5.16 -2.30
CA CYS A 96 -9.38 -4.79 -3.69
C CYS A 96 -8.17 -5.21 -4.50
N VAL A 97 -8.42 -5.49 -5.78
CA VAL A 97 -7.43 -5.92 -6.76
C VAL A 97 -7.68 -5.20 -8.08
N LEU A 98 -6.60 -4.75 -8.72
CA LEU A 98 -6.66 -4.05 -9.99
C LEU A 98 -5.58 -4.57 -10.93
N TRP A 99 -5.97 -4.91 -12.15
CA TRP A 99 -5.03 -5.24 -13.20
C TRP A 99 -4.55 -3.98 -13.92
N MET A 100 -3.24 -3.82 -13.97
CA MET A 100 -2.59 -2.71 -14.67
C MET A 100 -2.37 -3.06 -16.15
N PRO A 101 -2.37 -2.07 -17.05
CA PRO A 101 -2.13 -2.29 -18.48
C PRO A 101 -0.80 -2.99 -18.81
N ASP A 102 0.17 -2.91 -17.91
CA ASP A 102 1.50 -3.54 -18.06
C ASP A 102 1.56 -4.99 -17.53
N GLY A 103 0.40 -5.59 -17.23
CA GLY A 103 0.29 -6.95 -16.74
C GLY A 103 0.58 -7.12 -15.25
N ARG A 104 0.83 -6.03 -14.51
CA ARG A 104 0.98 -6.10 -13.05
C ARG A 104 -0.37 -6.10 -12.34
N LEU A 105 -0.41 -6.71 -11.17
CA LEU A 105 -1.55 -6.66 -10.27
C LEU A 105 -1.23 -5.71 -9.13
N VAL A 106 -2.12 -4.78 -8.87
CA VAL A 106 -2.07 -3.89 -7.71
C VAL A 106 -3.15 -4.34 -6.74
N VAL A 107 -2.78 -4.52 -5.49
CA VAL A 107 -3.72 -4.92 -4.43
C VAL A 107 -3.62 -3.95 -3.28
N SER A 108 -4.75 -3.63 -2.67
CA SER A 108 -4.77 -2.88 -1.42
C SER A 108 -5.88 -3.38 -0.50
N GLY A 109 -5.77 -3.04 0.78
CA GLY A 109 -6.71 -3.52 1.77
C GLY A 109 -6.48 -2.84 3.11
N TYR A 110 -6.33 -3.65 4.15
CA TYR A 110 -6.14 -3.14 5.51
C TYR A 110 -4.75 -2.53 5.76
N ASN A 111 -3.77 -2.83 4.91
CA ASN A 111 -2.49 -2.13 4.93
C ASN A 111 -2.66 -0.76 4.25
N ASP A 112 -2.18 0.31 4.89
CA ASP A 112 -2.17 1.70 4.37
C ASP A 112 -1.32 1.90 3.10
N LEU A 113 -0.84 0.82 2.48
CA LEU A 113 0.12 0.81 1.40
C LEU A 113 -0.26 -0.26 0.36
N PRO A 114 -0.35 0.09 -0.94
CA PRO A 114 -0.65 -0.87 -1.99
C PRO A 114 0.51 -1.83 -2.24
N GLY A 115 0.20 -3.11 -2.42
CA GLY A 115 1.13 -4.13 -2.87
C GLY A 115 1.11 -4.30 -4.39
N ILE A 116 2.25 -4.62 -4.98
CA ILE A 116 2.37 -4.94 -6.41
C ILE A 116 2.81 -6.39 -6.59
N TYR A 117 2.07 -7.11 -7.43
CA TYR A 117 2.38 -8.45 -7.91
C TYR A 117 2.67 -8.40 -9.41
N SER A 118 3.56 -9.27 -9.85
CA SER A 118 3.82 -9.46 -11.28
C SER A 118 4.08 -10.92 -11.59
N LEU A 119 3.69 -11.34 -12.77
CA LEU A 119 4.06 -12.64 -13.31
C LEU A 119 5.55 -12.66 -13.62
N SER A 120 6.30 -13.46 -12.88
CA SER A 120 7.61 -13.97 -13.30
C SER A 120 7.40 -15.25 -14.11
N GLN A 121 8.41 -15.72 -14.85
CA GLN A 121 8.38 -16.78 -15.88
C GLN A 121 7.27 -17.85 -15.80
N ASP A 122 6.91 -18.32 -14.60
CA ASP A 122 5.76 -19.22 -14.39
C ASP A 122 5.06 -19.02 -13.02
N SER A 123 5.39 -17.95 -12.28
CA SER A 123 4.82 -17.71 -10.95
C SER A 123 4.62 -16.24 -10.67
N TRP A 124 3.46 -15.93 -10.10
CA TRP A 124 3.17 -14.59 -9.61
C TRP A 124 3.96 -14.32 -8.33
N GLN A 125 4.71 -13.22 -8.34
CA GLN A 125 5.58 -12.83 -7.23
C GLN A 125 5.22 -11.45 -6.72
N TYR A 126 5.28 -11.30 -5.39
CA TYR A 126 5.20 -10.00 -4.74
C TYR A 126 6.49 -9.22 -5.02
N LYS A 127 6.36 -8.08 -5.69
CA LYS A 127 7.51 -7.25 -6.08
C LYS A 127 7.85 -6.21 -5.02
N ALA A 128 6.86 -5.44 -4.61
CA ALA A 128 7.11 -4.30 -3.74
C ALA A 128 5.82 -3.81 -3.09
N LEU A 129 6.02 -3.11 -1.99
CA LEU A 129 5.06 -2.18 -1.46
C LEU A 129 5.27 -0.85 -2.20
N VAL A 130 4.20 -0.22 -2.68
CA VAL A 130 4.30 1.12 -3.24
C VAL A 130 4.62 2.06 -2.08
N ASP A 131 5.88 2.46 -1.98
CA ASP A 131 6.30 3.48 -1.02
C ASP A 131 5.52 4.77 -1.28
N ARG A 132 5.04 5.40 -0.20
CA ARG A 132 4.46 6.74 -0.27
C ARG A 132 5.52 7.65 -0.88
N ALA A 133 5.28 8.16 -2.08
CA ALA A 133 6.17 9.09 -2.78
C ALA A 133 6.47 10.27 -1.83
N GLY A 134 7.64 10.23 -1.17
CA GLY A 134 7.97 11.08 -0.02
C GLY A 134 8.91 10.41 1.00
N SER A 135 8.93 9.08 1.10
CA SER A 135 9.88 8.34 1.95
C SER A 135 11.10 7.88 1.14
N SER A 136 11.80 8.80 0.49
CA SER A 136 13.11 8.47 -0.10
C SER A 136 14.09 8.16 1.01
N LYS A 137 14.36 6.87 1.25
CA LYS A 137 15.48 6.39 2.07
C LYS A 137 16.79 6.88 1.44
N ARG A 138 17.22 8.07 1.87
CA ARG A 138 18.49 8.69 1.49
C ARG A 138 19.60 7.76 2.02
N LYS A 139 20.19 6.93 1.16
CA LYS A 139 21.42 6.20 1.48
C LYS A 139 22.56 7.22 1.55
N THR A 140 22.82 7.76 2.73
CA THR A 140 24.10 8.39 3.04
C THR A 140 25.04 7.28 3.48
N SER A 141 26.05 7.04 2.66
CA SER A 141 27.24 6.29 3.03
C SER A 141 28.01 7.01 4.14
N LEU A 142 28.69 6.20 4.96
CA LEU A 142 29.74 6.52 5.94
C LEU A 142 29.36 7.12 7.32
N ALA A 143 29.62 6.28 8.34
CA ALA A 143 30.22 6.55 9.64
C ALA A 143 29.65 7.63 10.61
N ALA A 144 29.28 7.13 11.79
CA ALA A 144 29.38 7.74 13.13
C ALA A 144 28.59 9.04 13.43
N SER A 145 27.46 8.91 14.13
CA SER A 145 27.32 9.29 15.56
C SER A 145 25.83 9.28 15.96
N ALA A 146 25.58 8.96 17.22
CA ALA A 146 24.26 8.82 17.82
C ALA A 146 23.37 10.08 17.69
N ASP A 147 22.06 9.85 17.81
CA ASP A 147 20.97 10.82 18.02
C ASP A 147 20.34 11.46 16.78
N SER A 148 19.68 10.62 15.98
CA SER A 148 18.71 11.07 14.97
C SER A 148 17.36 11.41 15.60
N LYS A 149 17.30 12.53 16.34
CA LYS A 149 16.05 13.25 16.59
C LYS A 149 15.82 14.25 15.44
N SER A 150 14.75 14.00 14.71
CA SER A 150 14.22 14.69 13.53
C SER A 150 14.70 16.14 13.24
N ASN A 151 15.14 16.32 11.99
CA ASN A 151 15.63 17.53 11.32
C ASN A 151 14.66 18.75 11.27
N VAL A 152 13.53 18.70 11.97
CA VAL A 152 12.45 19.71 11.91
C VAL A 152 12.39 20.54 13.19
N PHE A 153 12.47 19.91 14.37
CA PHE A 153 12.52 20.63 15.65
C PHE A 153 13.77 21.52 15.77
N ASN A 154 14.91 21.08 15.23
CA ASN A 154 16.14 21.87 15.20
C ASN A 154 16.04 23.03 14.20
N MET A 155 15.32 22.87 13.08
CA MET A 155 15.03 23.97 12.16
C MET A 155 14.14 25.03 12.81
N PHE A 156 13.07 24.63 13.51
CA PHE A 156 12.20 25.59 14.21
C PHE A 156 12.94 26.33 15.33
N ARG A 157 13.77 25.64 16.13
CA ARG A 157 14.58 26.30 17.18
C ARG A 157 15.57 27.31 16.61
N ASN A 158 16.23 26.99 15.50
CA ASN A 158 17.18 27.90 14.86
C ASN A 158 16.47 29.12 14.24
N MET A 159 15.26 28.94 13.74
CA MET A 159 14.47 30.04 13.17
C MET A 159 13.90 30.96 14.26
N ASP A 160 13.44 30.37 15.36
CA ASP A 160 12.91 31.11 16.52
C ASP A 160 14.01 31.93 17.20
N SER A 161 15.20 31.36 17.38
CA SER A 161 16.36 32.09 17.94
C SER A 161 16.87 33.20 17.01
N ARG A 162 16.79 33.01 15.68
CA ARG A 162 17.11 34.08 14.71
C ARG A 162 16.09 35.24 14.76
N MET A 163 14.81 34.94 14.98
CA MET A 163 13.76 35.96 15.05
C MET A 163 13.84 36.79 16.34
N THR A 164 14.18 36.17 17.47
CA THR A 164 14.42 36.90 18.73
C THR A 164 15.66 37.79 18.63
N ALA A 165 16.72 37.32 17.98
CA ALA A 165 17.92 38.15 17.76
C ALA A 165 17.63 39.36 16.85
N MET A 166 16.78 39.21 15.83
CA MET A 166 16.38 40.32 14.96
C MET A 166 15.50 41.34 15.68
N ARG A 167 14.55 40.89 16.53
CA ARG A 167 13.75 41.81 17.36
C ARG A 167 14.61 42.63 18.32
N ASN A 168 15.63 42.02 18.93
CA ASN A 168 16.52 42.75 19.84
C ASN A 168 17.35 43.83 19.13
N LEU A 169 17.66 43.67 17.83
CA LEU A 169 18.38 44.68 17.05
C LEU A 169 17.49 45.86 16.66
N GLU A 170 16.21 45.60 16.39
CA GLU A 170 15.21 46.65 16.12
C GLU A 170 14.92 47.47 17.39
N GLU A 171 14.97 46.86 18.57
CA GLU A 171 14.82 47.54 19.87
C GLU A 171 16.07 48.36 20.28
N GLU A 172 17.26 48.05 19.78
CA GLU A 172 18.50 48.81 20.05
C GLU A 172 18.66 50.04 19.13
N GLU A 173 18.04 50.06 17.95
CA GLU A 173 18.09 51.20 17.02
C GLU A 173 17.14 52.36 17.40
N GLU A 174 16.19 52.15 18.33
CA GLU A 174 15.21 53.15 18.76
C GLU A 174 15.58 53.83 20.09
N GLN A 175 16.84 54.22 20.29
CA GLN A 175 17.22 55.12 21.39
C GLN A 175 17.08 56.60 20.98
N PRO A 176 16.39 57.45 21.78
CA PRO A 176 16.16 58.85 21.44
C PRO A 176 17.49 59.61 21.45
N GLN A 177 17.80 60.27 20.34
CA GLN A 177 18.94 61.18 20.21
C GLN A 177 18.76 62.36 21.18
N GLU A 178 19.43 62.32 22.35
CA GLU A 178 19.57 63.51 23.20
C GLU A 178 20.50 64.51 22.49
N ASP A 179 19.90 65.53 21.87
CA ASP A 179 20.63 66.70 21.38
C ASP A 179 21.18 67.49 22.58
N LEU A 180 22.39 67.14 23.02
CA LEU A 180 23.14 67.91 24.00
C LEU A 180 23.63 69.21 23.36
N HIS A 181 22.78 70.25 23.39
CA HIS A 181 23.19 71.60 22.98
C HIS A 181 24.24 72.11 23.98
N GLY A 182 25.49 72.13 23.54
CA GLY A 182 26.65 72.50 24.33
C GLY A 182 26.52 73.90 24.93
N THR A 183 26.77 73.98 26.24
CA THR A 183 27.18 75.22 26.89
C THR A 183 28.66 75.45 26.56
N ILE A 184 28.97 76.53 25.86
CA ILE A 184 30.33 77.09 25.81
C ILE A 184 30.28 78.55 26.28
N ALA A 185 31.07 78.79 27.34
CA ALA A 185 31.58 80.05 27.90
C ALA A 185 30.58 81.10 28.40
#